data_AF-V2YBA1-F1
#
_entry.id   AF-V2YBA1-F1
#
_cell.length_a   1.000
_cell.length_b   1.000
_cell.length_c   1.000
_cell.angle_alpha   90.00
_cell.angle_beta   90.00
_cell.angle_gamma   90.00
#
_symmetry.space_group_name_H-M   'P 1'
#
loop_
_entity.id
_entity.type
_entity.pdbx_description
1 polymer ?
#
loop_
_entity_poly.entity_id
_entity_poly.type
_entity_poly.pdbx_seq_one_letter_code
_entity_poly.pdbx_strand_id
1 'polypeptide(L)' 'MEHAQRELVRVLLETVYTRGLLSKNAYLNAVDLVYSVADIPPFFWYPVCLAEEASGLECAPGTP' A
#
# COMPACT_ATOMS: atom_id res chain seq x y z
N MET A 1 6.43 10.19 -7.54
CA MET A 1 5.30 9.34 -7.11
C MET A 1 5.58 8.58 -5.81
N GLU A 2 6.85 8.39 -5.44
CA GLU A 2 7.27 7.65 -4.23
C GLU A 2 6.75 8.19 -2.89
N HIS A 3 6.56 9.50 -2.73
CA HIS A 3 6.11 10.09 -1.46
C HIS A 3 4.66 9.72 -1.10
N ALA A 4 3.76 9.65 -2.09
CA ALA A 4 2.35 9.35 -1.84
C ALA A 4 2.14 7.88 -1.45
N GLN A 5 2.89 6.97 -2.08
CA GLN A 5 2.85 5.54 -1.77
C GLN A 5 3.43 5.27 -0.38
N ARG A 6 4.50 5.98 -0.01
CA ARG A 6 5.10 5.89 1.33
C ARG A 6 4.10 6.26 2.42
N GLU A 7 3.39 7.38 2.25
CA GLU A 7 2.37 7.79 3.21
C GLU A 7 1.18 6.81 3.25
N LEU A 8 0.77 6.25 2.10
CA LEU A 8 -0.28 5.24 2.06
C LEU A 8 0.09 3.98 2.86
N VAL A 9 1.30 3.45 2.67
CA VAL A 9 1.79 2.27 3.43
C VAL A 9 1.89 2.60 4.92
N ARG A 10 2.34 3.80 5.28
CA ARG A 10 2.41 4.25 6.66
C ARG A 10 1.04 4.28 7.33
N VAL A 11 0.03 4.86 6.67
CA VAL A 11 -1.35 4.91 7.18
C VAL A 11 -1.95 3.51 7.32
N LEU A 12 -1.66 2.60 6.38
CA LEU A 12 -2.05 1.20 6.47
C LEU A 12 -1.43 0.50 7.69
N LEU A 13 -0.12 0.66 7.89
CA LEU A 13 0.58 0.10 9.05
C LEU A 13 0.02 0.63 10.38
N GLU A 14 -0.26 1.93 10.46
CA GLU A 14 -0.89 2.54 11.63
C GLU A 14 -2.29 1.98 11.88
N THR A 15 -3.10 1.81 10.83
CA THR A 15 -4.45 1.24 10.94
C THR A 15 -4.42 -0.21 11.42
N VAL A 16 -3.50 -1.02 10.92
CA VAL A 16 -3.35 -2.43 11.33
C VAL A 16 -2.82 -2.52 12.77
N TYR A 17 -1.90 -1.64 13.15
CA TYR A 17 -1.40 -1.54 14.52
C TYR A 17 -2.48 -1.13 15.52
N THR A 18 -3.25 -0.09 15.22
CA THR A 18 -4.36 0.38 16.08
C THR A 18 -5.46 -0.66 16.26
N ARG A 19 -5.66 -1.54 15.26
CA ARG A 19 -6.55 -2.70 15.36
C ARG A 19 -5.97 -3.87 16.18
N GLY A 20 -4.74 -3.76 16.68
CA GLY A 20 -4.07 -4.81 17.45
C GLY A 20 -3.58 -6.00 16.62
N LEU A 21 -3.58 -5.86 15.29
CA LEU A 21 -3.17 -6.92 14.36
C LEU A 21 -1.64 -6.97 14.16
N LEU A 22 -0.94 -5.92 14.57
CA LEU A 22 0.52 -5.85 14.60
C LEU A 22 1.02 -5.68 16.03
N SER A 23 2.09 -6.42 16.35
CA SER A 23 2.84 -6.14 17.57
C SER A 23 3.62 -4.83 17.42
N LYS A 24 3.88 -4.14 18.54
CA LYS A 24 4.62 -2.87 18.54
C LYS A 24 6.00 -2.99 17.87
N ASN A 25 6.68 -4.12 18.07
CA ASN A 25 7.99 -4.38 17.47
C ASN A 25 7.89 -4.54 15.94
N ALA A 26 6.87 -5.26 15.46
CA ALA A 26 6.62 -5.43 14.03
C ALA A 26 6.26 -4.09 13.36
N TYR A 27 5.46 -3.25 14.03
CA TYR A 27 5.12 -1.91 13.55
C TYR A 27 6.37 -1.03 13.39
N LEU A 28 7.23 -0.94 14.41
CA LEU A 28 8.44 -0.10 14.35
C LEU A 28 9.41 -0.55 13.25
N ASN A 29 9.64 -1.86 13.11
CA ASN A 29 10.48 -2.38 12.03
C ASN A 29 9.89 -2.12 10.63
N ALA A 30 8.58 -2.25 10.47
CA ALA A 30 7.92 -2.00 9.19
C ALA A 30 7.98 -0.52 8.80
N VAL A 31 7.81 0.38 9.77
CA VAL A 31 7.96 1.83 9.57
C VAL A 31 9.39 2.18 9.17
N ASP A 32 10.39 1.61 9.85
CA ASP A 32 11.80 1.82 9.51
C ASP A 32 12.13 1.39 8.07
N LEU A 33 11.63 0.23 7.64
CA LEU A 33 11.75 -0.27 6.27
C LEU A 33 11.16 0.68 5.22
N VAL A 34 9.98 1.26 5.51
CA VAL A 34 9.30 2.21 4.62
C VAL A 34 10.12 3.50 4.44
N TYR A 35 10.91 3.89 5.44
CA TYR A 35 11.79 5.07 5.37
C TYR A 35 13.20 4.77 4.84
N SER A 36 13.70 3.54 5.01
CA SER A 36 15.08 3.11 4.70
C SER A 36 15.39 2.90 3.20
N VAL A 37 14.64 3.50 2.28
CA VAL A 37 14.89 3.39 0.82
C VAL A 37 14.52 2.00 0.24
N ALA A 38 13.76 1.17 0.97
CA ALA A 38 13.17 -0.02 0.36
C ALA A 38 12.23 0.43 -0.77
N ASP A 39 12.44 -0.10 -1.97
CA ASP A 39 11.54 0.11 -3.09
C ASP A 39 10.16 -0.44 -2.66
N ILE A 40 9.18 0.46 -2.52
CA ILE A 40 7.85 0.07 -2.09
C ILE A 40 7.34 -0.92 -3.15
N PRO A 41 6.86 -2.11 -2.75
CA PRO A 41 6.46 -3.13 -3.72
C PRO A 41 5.53 -2.53 -4.77
N PRO A 42 5.71 -2.83 -6.07
CA PRO A 42 4.89 -2.27 -7.14
C PRO A 42 3.40 -2.57 -6.98
N PHE A 43 3.05 -3.57 -6.16
CA PHE A 43 1.70 -3.83 -5.68
C PHE A 43 1.01 -2.62 -5.02
N PHE A 44 1.77 -1.75 -4.34
CA PHE A 44 1.22 -0.54 -3.73
C PHE A 44 1.24 0.66 -4.68
N TRP A 45 1.89 0.54 -5.84
CA TRP A 45 1.98 1.64 -6.80
C TRP A 45 0.71 1.78 -7.62
N TYR A 46 0.08 0.65 -7.92
CA TYR A 46 -1.22 0.60 -8.55
C TYR A 46 -2.16 -0.08 -7.56
N PRO A 47 -3.24 0.57 -7.11
CA PRO A 47 -4.31 -0.20 -6.50
C PRO A 47 -4.63 -1.30 -7.50
N VAL A 48 -4.53 -2.56 -7.06
CA VAL A 48 -4.94 -3.70 -7.87
C VAL A 48 -6.29 -3.31 -8.44
N CYS A 49 -6.35 -3.11 -9.76
CA CYS A 49 -7.62 -3.02 -10.44
C CYS A 49 -8.28 -4.32 -10.06
N LEU A 50 -9.26 -4.25 -9.16
CA LEU A 50 -10.01 -5.39 -8.68
C LEU A 50 -10.27 -6.22 -9.93
N ALA A 51 -9.63 -7.38 -10.01
CA ALA A 51 -9.88 -8.31 -11.08
C ALA A 51 -11.31 -8.77 -10.83
N GLU A 52 -12.24 -7.99 -11.35
CA GLU A 52 -13.64 -8.27 -11.48
C GLU A 52 -14.25 -8.84 -10.19
N GLU A 53 -14.43 -7.99 -9.16
CA GLU A 53 -15.70 -8.14 -8.44
C GLU A 53 -16.77 -7.85 -9.48
N ALA A 54 -17.64 -8.84 -9.75
CA ALA A 54 -18.62 -8.91 -10.83
C ALA A 54 -19.56 -7.69 -10.93
N SER A 55 -19.03 -6.56 -11.37
CA SER A 55 -19.71 -5.32 -11.65
C SER A 55 -18.88 -4.60 -12.72
N GLY A 56 -19.27 -4.80 -13.98
CA GLY A 56 -18.58 -4.33 -15.16
C GLY A 56 -18.41 -2.82 -15.20
N LEU A 57 -17.29 -2.33 -14.69
CA LEU A 57 -16.73 -1.05 -15.09
C LEU A 57 -15.27 -1.26 -15.47
N GLU A 58 -15.11 -1.58 -16.74
CA GLU A 58 -13.88 -1.69 -17.51
C GLU A 58 -12.88 -0.56 -17.21
N CYS A 59 -11.71 -0.97 -16.70
CA CYS A 59 -10.55 -0.08 -16.61
C CYS A 59 -9.93 0.04 -18.00
N ALA A 60 -10.20 1.14 -18.71
CA ALA A 60 -9.57 1.43 -19.99
C ALA A 60 -8.15 2.00 -19.76
N PRO A 61 -7.08 1.36 -20.29
CA PRO A 61 -5.77 1.98 -20.38
C PRO A 61 -5.80 2.99 -21.54
N GLY A 62 -5.63 4.27 -21.21
CA GLY A 62 -5.40 5.32 -22.20
C GLY A 62 -4.06 5.11 -22.92
N THR A 63 -4.13 4.94 -24.24
CA THR A 63 -3.03 5.03 -25.20
C THR A 63 -2.65 6.50 -25.46
N PRO A 64 -1.40 6.80 -25.86
CA PRO A 64 -0.94 6.56 -27.24
C PRO A 64 0.24 5.58 -27.36
#